data_AF-A0A7C9ET74-F1
#
_entry.id   AF-A0A7C9ET74-F1
#
_cell.length_a   1.000
_cell.length_b   1.000
_cell.length_c   1.000
_cell.angle_alpha   90.00
_cell.angle_beta   90.00
_cell.angle_gamma   90.00
#
_symmetry.space_group_name_H-M   'P 1'
#
loop_
_entity.id
_entity.type
_entity.pdbx_description
1 polymer ?
#
loop_
_entity_poly.entity_id
_entity_poly.type
_entity_poly.pdbx_seq_one_letter_code
_entity_poly.pdbx_strand_id
1 'polypeptide(L)'
;MEHRPPLVKHIESFVDSSTSPAQQAENVKAIASLLKNDVITMEYLVREMQLYLTTMDHILRARGMLLLAEVLVHLQAKPLDHTSIHTLVEFFTEKLTDWRALRG
;
A
#
# COMPACT_ATOMS: atom_id res chain seq x y z
N MET A 1 25.20 -3.26 9.31
CA MET A 1 24.06 -2.48 9.85
C MET A 1 23.13 -2.22 8.68
N GLU A 2 22.11 -3.04 8.47
CA GLU A 2 21.15 -2.80 7.40
C GLU A 2 20.31 -1.57 7.77
N HIS A 3 20.50 -0.47 7.05
CA HIS A 3 19.60 0.66 7.11
C HIS A 3 18.26 0.21 6.51
N ARG A 4 17.30 -0.17 7.36
CA ARG A 4 15.93 -0.37 6.90
C ARG A 4 15.48 0.89 6.18
N PRO A 5 14.97 0.81 4.94
CA PRO A 5 14.40 1.96 4.27
C PRO A 5 13.34 2.60 5.18
N PRO A 6 13.12 3.92 5.12
CA PRO A 6 12.11 4.61 5.93
C PRO A 6 10.66 4.27 5.52
N LEU A 7 10.41 3.06 5.01
CA LEU A 7 9.14 2.58 4.50
C LEU A 7 8.02 2.72 5.54
N VAL A 8 8.22 2.18 6.75
CA VAL A 8 7.21 2.20 7.82
C VAL A 8 6.82 3.64 8.16
N LYS A 9 7.80 4.55 8.22
CA LYS A 9 7.55 5.98 8.46
C LYS A 9 6.69 6.62 7.35
N HIS A 10 6.96 6.28 6.09
CA HIS A 10 6.15 6.78 4.98
C HIS A 10 4.73 6.21 4.99
N ILE A 11 4.56 4.94 5.36
CA ILE A 11 3.25 4.30 5.53
C ILE A 11 2.49 5.00 6.66
N GLU A 12 3.07 5.07 7.85
CA GLU A 12 2.48 5.70 9.05
C GLU A 12 2.08 7.14 8.78
N SER A 13 2.97 7.92 8.15
CA SER A 13 2.68 9.30 7.79
C SER A 13 1.56 9.41 6.76
N PHE A 14 1.45 8.50 5.79
CA PHE A 14 0.36 8.55 4.82
C PHE A 14 -1.00 8.21 5.45
N VAL A 15 -1.05 7.18 6.30
CA VAL A 15 -2.32 6.72 6.90
C VAL A 15 -2.85 7.66 7.97
N ASP A 16 -1.98 8.47 8.58
CA ASP A 16 -2.37 9.55 9.48
C ASP A 16 -3.26 10.57 8.76
N SER A 17 -4.50 10.67 9.23
CA SER A 17 -5.51 11.59 8.68
C SER A 17 -5.17 13.07 8.86
N SER A 18 -4.26 13.40 9.79
CA SER A 18 -3.79 14.76 10.01
C SER A 18 -2.72 15.21 9.00
N THR A 19 -2.14 14.27 8.26
CA THR A 19 -1.13 14.56 7.24
C THR A 19 -1.72 15.31 6.06
N SER A 20 -1.04 16.37 5.63
CA SER A 20 -1.48 17.19 4.51
C SER A 20 -1.46 16.42 3.17
N PRO A 21 -2.29 16.81 2.18
CA PRO A 21 -2.28 16.16 0.86
C PRO A 21 -0.92 16.20 0.17
N ALA A 22 -0.17 17.30 0.32
CA ALA A 22 1.18 17.42 -0.23
C ALA A 22 2.13 16.39 0.40
N GLN A 23 2.08 16.24 1.72
CA GLN A 23 2.91 15.27 2.44
C GLN A 23 2.51 13.82 2.11
N GLN A 24 1.22 13.55 1.93
CA GLN A 24 0.72 12.25 1.44
C GLN A 24 1.29 11.93 0.05
N ALA A 25 1.26 12.88 -0.89
CA ALA A 25 1.82 12.68 -2.22
C ALA A 25 3.33 12.40 -2.17
N GLU A 26 4.08 13.09 -1.30
CA GLU A 26 5.51 12.83 -1.13
C GLU A 26 5.79 11.44 -0.51
N ASN A 27 4.96 10.98 0.43
CA ASN A 27 5.06 9.61 0.97
C ASN A 27 4.80 8.56 -0.11
N VAL A 28 3.77 8.75 -0.96
CA VAL A 28 3.49 7.85 -2.09
C VAL A 28 4.67 7.80 -3.05
N LYS A 29 5.20 8.96 -3.44
CA LYS A 29 6.36 9.04 -4.35
C LYS A 29 7.58 8.36 -3.76
N ALA A 30 7.84 8.54 -2.47
CA ALA A 30 8.96 7.90 -1.79
C ALA A 30 8.83 6.36 -1.83
N ILE A 31 7.66 5.82 -1.47
CA ILE A 31 7.40 4.37 -1.52
C ILE A 31 7.49 3.83 -2.95
N ALA A 32 6.86 4.53 -3.91
CA ALA A 32 6.93 4.15 -5.31
C ALA A 32 8.37 4.18 -5.85
N SER A 33 9.21 5.12 -5.40
CA SER A 33 10.64 5.17 -5.74
C SER A 33 11.39 3.96 -5.19
N LEU A 34 11.14 3.55 -3.95
CA LEU A 34 11.75 2.35 -3.37
C LEU A 34 11.38 1.10 -4.17
N LEU A 35 10.12 0.96 -4.57
CA LEU A 35 9.67 -0.14 -5.43
C LEU A 35 10.26 -0.06 -6.83
N LYS A 36 10.28 1.13 -7.45
CA LYS A 36 10.84 1.31 -8.81
C LYS A 36 12.29 0.91 -8.90
N ASN A 37 13.06 1.23 -7.88
CA ASN A 37 14.49 0.97 -7.80
C ASN A 37 14.82 -0.40 -7.16
N ASP A 38 13.83 -1.27 -6.98
CA ASP A 38 13.99 -2.62 -6.41
C ASP A 38 14.65 -2.65 -5.03
N VAL A 39 14.55 -1.53 -4.28
CA VAL A 39 15.01 -1.44 -2.89
C VAL A 39 14.09 -2.24 -1.97
N ILE A 40 12.81 -2.33 -2.33
CA ILE A 40 11.82 -3.17 -1.68
C ILE A 40 10.99 -3.90 -2.75
N THR A 41 10.37 -5.02 -2.36
CA THR A 41 9.41 -5.75 -3.21
C THR A 41 7.97 -5.34 -2.89
N MET A 42 7.03 -5.63 -3.80
CA MET A 42 5.60 -5.44 -3.54
C MET A 42 5.13 -6.29 -2.36
N GLU A 43 5.60 -7.54 -2.28
CA GLU A 43 5.34 -8.43 -1.15
C GLU A 43 5.81 -7.82 0.19
N TYR A 44 7.01 -7.24 0.21
CA TYR A 44 7.52 -6.56 1.39
C TYR A 44 6.63 -5.39 1.80
N LEU A 45 6.22 -4.55 0.84
CA LEU A 45 5.28 -3.45 1.10
C LEU A 45 3.97 -3.97 1.72
N VAL A 46 3.32 -4.95 1.08
CA VAL A 46 2.04 -5.50 1.54
C VAL A 46 2.16 -6.09 2.94
N ARG A 47 3.27 -6.75 3.26
CA ARG A 47 3.54 -7.27 4.59
C ARG A 47 3.65 -6.17 5.64
N GLU A 48 4.42 -5.11 5.38
CA GLU A 48 4.52 -3.97 6.31
C GLU A 48 3.17 -3.23 6.45
N MET A 49 2.31 -3.31 5.43
CA MET A 49 0.97 -2.72 5.47
C MET A 49 -0.08 -3.60 6.15
N GLN A 50 0.24 -4.82 6.60
CA GLN A 50 -0.72 -5.80 7.10
C GLN A 50 -1.71 -5.21 8.12
N LEU A 51 -1.21 -4.51 9.15
CA LEU A 51 -2.05 -3.87 10.18
C LEU A 51 -3.08 -2.90 9.56
N TYR A 52 -2.64 -2.07 8.62
CA TYR A 52 -3.47 -1.06 7.97
C TYR A 52 -4.42 -1.64 6.93
N LEU A 53 -4.31 -2.93 6.59
CA LEU A 53 -5.20 -3.61 5.65
C LEU A 53 -6.22 -4.52 6.35
N THR A 54 -5.94 -4.92 7.60
CA THR A 54 -6.79 -5.86 8.36
C THR A 54 -7.43 -5.26 9.61
N THR A 55 -7.04 -4.05 10.02
CA THR A 55 -7.61 -3.37 11.20
C THR A 55 -9.13 -3.23 11.13
N MET A 56 -9.78 -3.24 12.29
CA MET A 56 -11.22 -2.98 12.44
C MET A 56 -11.55 -1.50 12.31
N ASP A 57 -10.58 -0.60 12.45
CA ASP A 57 -10.77 0.82 12.18
C ASP A 57 -10.95 1.04 10.67
N HIS A 58 -12.19 1.34 10.27
CA HIS A 58 -12.54 1.52 8.87
C HIS A 58 -11.81 2.70 8.20
N ILE A 59 -11.44 3.74 8.95
CA ILE A 59 -10.74 4.91 8.41
C ILE A 59 -9.29 4.53 8.10
N LEU A 60 -8.59 3.95 9.09
CA LEU A 60 -7.22 3.45 8.89
C LEU A 60 -7.17 2.40 7.77
N ARG A 61 -8.15 1.50 7.72
CA ARG A 61 -8.24 0.49 6.66
C ARG A 61 -8.45 1.09 5.27
N ALA A 62 -9.34 2.07 5.15
CA ALA A 62 -9.55 2.78 3.89
C ALA A 62 -8.27 3.52 3.43
N ARG A 63 -7.55 4.14 4.36
CA ARG A 63 -6.27 4.80 4.09
C ARG A 63 -5.20 3.81 3.61
N GLY A 64 -5.10 2.64 4.23
CA GLY A 64 -4.20 1.58 3.78
C GLY A 64 -4.50 1.10 2.36
N MET A 65 -5.78 0.86 2.03
CA MET A 65 -6.17 0.49 0.66
C MET A 65 -5.88 1.61 -0.36
N LEU A 66 -6.13 2.86 0.01
CA LEU A 66 -5.83 4.02 -0.83
C LEU A 66 -4.32 4.13 -1.11
N LEU A 67 -3.47 3.91 -0.11
CA LEU A 67 -2.01 3.93 -0.29
C LEU A 67 -1.57 2.92 -1.35
N LEU A 68 -2.07 1.67 -1.28
CA LEU A 68 -1.75 0.65 -2.29
C LEU A 68 -2.17 1.09 -3.69
N ALA A 69 -3.39 1.62 -3.84
CA ALA A 69 -3.89 2.09 -5.13
C ALA A 69 -3.02 3.22 -5.71
N GLU A 70 -2.69 4.22 -4.89
CA GLU A 70 -1.86 5.38 -5.29
C GLU A 70 -0.43 4.96 -5.67
N VAL A 71 0.17 4.02 -4.93
CA VAL A 71 1.49 3.46 -5.29
C VAL A 71 1.41 2.73 -6.63
N LEU A 72 0.38 1.91 -6.87
CA LEU A 72 0.20 1.19 -8.14
C LEU A 72 0.06 2.13 -9.34
N VAL A 73 -0.62 3.28 -9.18
CA VAL A 73 -0.68 4.33 -10.21
C VAL A 73 0.71 4.81 -10.60
N HIS A 74 1.63 4.94 -9.64
CA HIS A 74 3.00 5.36 -9.93
C HIS A 74 3.85 4.26 -10.58
N LEU A 75 3.41 3.00 -10.56
CA LEU A 75 4.12 1.84 -11.09
C LEU A 75 3.65 1.39 -12.47
N GLN A 76 2.75 2.11 -13.14
CA GLN A 76 2.20 1.71 -14.45
C GLN A 76 3.24 1.38 -15.53
N ALA A 77 4.41 2.03 -15.50
CA ALA A 77 5.50 1.80 -16.43
C ALA A 77 6.51 0.73 -15.97
N LYS A 78 6.37 0.21 -14.74
CA LYS A 78 7.22 -0.84 -14.20
C LYS A 78 6.50 -2.20 -14.31
N PRO A 79 7.07 -3.19 -15.01
CA PRO A 79 6.52 -4.53 -15.00
C PRO A 79 6.59 -5.09 -13.56
N LEU A 80 5.44 -5.50 -13.04
CA LEU A 80 5.38 -6.30 -11.81
C LEU A 80 5.56 -7.77 -12.17
N ASP A 81 6.26 -8.51 -11.32
CA ASP A 81 6.39 -9.95 -11.49
C ASP A 81 5.04 -10.66 -11.29
N HIS A 82 4.92 -11.89 -11.81
CA HIS A 82 3.69 -12.67 -11.77
C HIS A 82 3.19 -12.91 -10.34
N THR A 83 4.10 -13.12 -9.38
CA THR A 83 3.76 -13.34 -7.98
C THR A 83 3.11 -12.09 -7.39
N SER A 84 3.74 -10.92 -7.57
CA SER A 84 3.21 -9.63 -7.13
C SER A 84 1.82 -9.36 -7.72
N ILE A 85 1.61 -9.63 -9.01
CA ILE A 85 0.30 -9.46 -9.66
C ILE A 85 -0.72 -10.40 -9.04
N HIS A 86 -0.38 -11.68 -8.87
CA HIS A 86 -1.28 -12.69 -8.31
C HIS A 86 -1.71 -12.32 -6.88
N THR A 87 -0.75 -11.95 -6.02
CA THR A 87 -1.02 -11.52 -4.65
C THR A 87 -1.94 -10.30 -4.58
N LEU A 88 -1.73 -9.31 -5.47
CA LEU A 88 -2.61 -8.14 -5.54
C LEU A 88 -4.03 -8.54 -5.98
N VAL A 89 -4.15 -9.43 -6.98
CA VAL A 89 -5.46 -9.93 -7.45
C VAL A 89 -6.19 -10.69 -6.34
N GLU A 90 -5.52 -11.61 -5.64
CA GLU A 90 -6.11 -12.34 -4.51
C GLU A 90 -6.59 -11.38 -3.42
N PHE A 91 -5.73 -10.45 -3.01
CA PHE A 91 -6.05 -9.44 -1.99
C PHE A 91 -7.29 -8.60 -2.37
N PHE A 92 -7.30 -8.00 -3.56
CA PHE A 92 -8.42 -7.16 -3.98
C PHE A 92 -9.70 -7.97 -4.21
N THR A 93 -9.61 -9.22 -4.65
CA THR A 93 -10.76 -10.11 -4.81
C THR A 93 -11.41 -10.44 -3.45
N GLU A 94 -10.61 -10.75 -2.43
CA GLU A 94 -11.08 -10.98 -1.06
C GLU A 94 -11.81 -9.74 -0.53
N LYS A 95 -11.20 -8.55 -0.67
CA LYS A 95 -11.82 -7.29 -0.20
C LYS A 95 -13.10 -6.92 -0.93
N LEU A 96 -13.20 -7.19 -2.24
CA LEU A 96 -14.43 -6.96 -3.00
C LEU A 96 -15.54 -7.96 -2.62
N THR A 97 -15.18 -9.18 -2.24
CA THR A 97 -16.12 -10.20 -1.77
C THR A 97 -16.71 -9.80 -0.42
N ASP A 98 -15.86 -9.37 0.52
CA ASP A 98 -16.30 -8.80 1.80
C ASP A 98 -17.25 -7.62 1.60
N TRP A 99 -16.93 -6.73 0.65
CA TRP A 99 -17.78 -5.58 0.33
C TRP A 99 -19.16 -5.99 -0.22
N ARG A 100 -19.23 -7.01 -1.08
CA ARG A 100 -20.52 -7.55 -1.57
C ARG A 100 -21.35 -8.13 -0.43
N ALA A 101 -20.73 -8.93 0.45
CA ALA A 101 -21.41 -9.51 1.60
C ALA A 101 -22.02 -8.45 2.54
N LEU A 102 -21.39 -7.27 2.64
CA LEU A 102 -21.90 -6.15 3.43
C LEU A 102 -23.10 -5.42 2.79
N ARG A 103 -23.37 -5.60 1.49
CA ARG A 103 -24.49 -4.95 0.78
C ARG A 103 -25.67 -5.87 0.45
N GLY A 104 -25.53 -7.19 0.64
CA GLY A 104 -26.54 -8.18 0.28
C GLY A 104 -26.42 -8.61 -1.17
#